data_AF-A0A7W1R5X1-F1
#
_entry.id   AF-A0A7W1R5X1-F1
#
_cell.length_a   1.000
_cell.length_b   1.000
_cell.length_c   1.000
_cell.angle_alpha   90.00
_cell.angle_beta   90.00
_cell.angle_gamma   90.00
#
_symmetry.space_group_name_H-M   'P 1'
#
loop_
_entity.id
_entity.type
_entity.pdbx_description
1 polymer ?
#
loop_
_entity_poly.entity_id
_entity_poly.type
_entity_poly.pdbx_seq_one_letter_code
_entity_poly.pdbx_strand_id
1 'polypeptide(L)' 'RSSLARDKTRTQVFDISELGLVEMTRKRIGEGLLTEFSDVCPECEGRGLKVDTSLLD' A
#
# COMPACT_ATOMS: atom_id res chain seq x y z
N ARG A 1 -4.41 15.31 -10.19
CA ARG A 1 -5.50 14.58 -10.89
C ARG A 1 -5.15 14.27 -12.36
N SER A 2 -4.59 15.21 -13.14
CA SER A 2 -4.19 15.00 -14.55
C SER A 2 -3.27 13.79 -14.78
N SER A 3 -2.33 13.51 -13.88
CA SER A 3 -1.40 12.37 -13.99
C SER A 3 -2.11 11.00 -14.03
N LEU A 4 -3.28 10.88 -13.39
CA LEU A 4 -4.08 9.65 -13.33
C LEU A 4 -5.06 9.52 -14.50
N ALA A 5 -5.22 10.54 -15.34
CA ALA A 5 -6.15 10.51 -16.47
C ALA A 5 -5.76 9.46 -17.53
N ARG A 6 -4.49 9.04 -17.55
CA ARG A 6 -3.98 7.98 -18.45
C ARG A 6 -4.21 6.57 -17.90
N ASP A 7 -4.59 6.43 -16.62
CA ASP A 7 -4.91 5.12 -16.06
C ASP A 7 -6.20 4.61 -16.69
N LYS A 8 -6.11 3.44 -17.32
CA LYS A 8 -7.25 2.79 -17.98
C LYS A 8 -8.27 2.25 -16.97
N THR A 9 -7.89 2.17 -15.69
CA THR A 9 -8.74 1.65 -14.61
C THR A 9 -9.42 2.79 -13.87
N ARG A 10 -10.69 2.58 -13.49
CA ARG A 10 -11.46 3.58 -12.75
C ARG A 10 -10.73 3.90 -11.43
N THR A 11 -10.46 5.18 -11.23
CA THR A 11 -9.82 5.72 -10.03
C THR A 11 -10.69 6.83 -9.44
N GLN A 12 -10.84 6.85 -8.13
CA GLN A 12 -11.49 7.92 -7.36
C GLN A 12 -10.45 8.53 -6.43
N VAL A 13 -10.40 9.86 -6.37
CA VAL A 13 -9.43 10.61 -5.56
C VAL A 13 -10.20 11.67 -4.79
N PHE A 14 -10.02 11.69 -3.48
CA PHE A 14 -10.60 12.69 -2.59
C PHE A 14 -9.63 13.86 -2.41
N ASP A 15 -10.08 14.89 -1.69
CA ASP A 15 -9.21 16.02 -1.37
C ASP A 15 -8.26 15.66 -0.21
N ILE A 16 -7.24 16.50 -0.02
CA ILE A 16 -6.25 16.30 1.05
C ILE A 16 -6.95 16.56 2.39
N SER A 17 -6.82 15.62 3.34
CA SER A 17 -7.35 15.77 4.69
C SER A 17 -6.52 16.75 5.52
N GLU A 18 -7.02 17.16 6.68
CA GLU A 18 -6.28 18.02 7.61
C GLU A 18 -4.97 17.39 8.10
N LEU A 19 -4.88 16.04 8.08
CA LEU A 19 -3.67 15.29 8.40
C LEU A 19 -2.65 15.25 7.26
N GLY A 20 -2.97 15.86 6.10
CA GLY A 20 -2.11 15.85 4.92
C GLY A 20 -2.18 14.56 4.10
N LEU A 21 -3.15 13.68 4.35
CA LEU A 21 -3.33 12.42 3.62
C LEU A 21 -4.35 12.57 2.49
N VAL A 22 -4.19 11.79 1.43
CA VAL A 22 -5.16 11.69 0.34
C VAL A 22 -5.72 10.28 0.28
N GLU A 23 -7.03 10.18 0.42
CA GLU A 23 -7.72 8.93 0.18
C GLU A 23 -7.98 8.75 -1.32
N MET A 24 -7.79 7.52 -1.79
CA MET A 24 -8.07 7.16 -3.17
C MET A 24 -8.41 5.68 -3.32
N THR A 25 -9.26 5.38 -4.29
CA THR A 25 -9.64 4.02 -4.65
C THR A 25 -9.32 3.78 -6.11
N ARG A 26 -8.66 2.65 -6.43
CA ARG A 26 -8.40 2.20 -7.80
C ARG A 26 -9.06 0.84 -8.01
N LYS A 27 -9.78 0.68 -9.13
CA LYS A 27 -10.43 -0.60 -9.46
C LYS A 27 -9.37 -1.69 -9.68
N ARG A 28 -9.48 -2.80 -8.95
CA ARG A 28 -8.66 -4.00 -9.17
C ARG A 28 -9.09 -4.70 -10.46
N ILE A 29 -8.13 -4.94 -11.35
CA ILE A 29 -8.34 -5.66 -12.63
C ILE A 29 -7.61 -7.01 -12.65
N GLY A 30 -6.66 -7.21 -11.73
CA GLY A 30 -5.92 -8.46 -11.57
C GLY A 30 -5.15 -8.44 -10.25
N GLU A 31 -4.33 -9.47 -10.04
CA GLU A 31 -3.41 -9.54 -8.92
C GLU A 31 -2.37 -8.42 -8.98
N GLY A 32 -1.99 -7.89 -7.82
CA GLY A 32 -0.95 -6.88 -7.73
C GLY A 32 0.42 -7.52 -7.94
N LEU A 33 1.39 -6.74 -8.44
CA LEU A 33 2.75 -7.23 -8.65
C LEU A 33 3.35 -7.87 -7.40
N LEU A 34 3.13 -7.25 -6.23
CA LEU A 34 3.62 -7.80 -4.97
C LEU A 34 2.97 -9.16 -4.68
N THR A 35 1.67 -9.30 -4.86
CA THR A 35 0.96 -10.56 -4.62
C THR A 35 1.41 -11.67 -5.57
N GLU A 36 1.70 -11.34 -6.83
CA GLU A 36 2.09 -12.32 -7.85
C GLU A 36 3.56 -12.74 -7.74
N PHE A 37 4.46 -11.83 -7.35
CA PHE A 37 5.90 -12.02 -7.44
C PHE A 37 6.61 -12.05 -6.08
N SER A 38 5.88 -12.16 -4.97
CA SER A 38 6.50 -12.25 -3.65
C SER A 38 5.76 -13.18 -2.69
N ASP A 39 6.53 -13.71 -1.75
CA ASP A 39 6.04 -14.50 -0.62
C ASP A 39 6.19 -13.72 0.69
N VAL A 40 5.49 -14.17 1.72
CA VAL A 40 5.60 -13.59 3.08
C VAL A 40 7.02 -13.81 3.61
N CYS A 41 7.67 -12.72 4.06
CA CYS A 41 9.00 -12.82 4.65
C CYS A 41 8.97 -13.70 5.92
N PRO A 42 9.78 -14.76 6.02
CA PRO A 42 9.74 -15.68 7.15
C PRO A 42 10.29 -15.07 8.45
N GLU A 43 11.17 -14.06 8.35
CA GLU A 43 11.80 -13.42 9.50
C GLU A 43 10.83 -12.48 10.23
N CYS A 44 10.08 -11.67 9.48
CA CYS A 44 9.19 -10.65 10.05
C CYS A 44 7.70 -10.96 9.84
N GLU A 45 7.37 -12.08 9.20
CA GLU A 45 6.00 -12.51 8.90
C GLU A 45 5.18 -11.42 8.19
N GLY A 46 5.85 -10.65 7.32
CA GLY A 46 5.22 -9.54 6.58
C GLY A 46 5.03 -8.25 7.38
N ARG A 47 5.44 -8.17 8.66
CA ARG A 47 5.34 -6.95 9.48
C ARG A 47 6.27 -5.82 9.01
N GLY A 48 7.37 -6.14 8.33
CA GLY A 48 8.33 -5.15 7.83
C GLY A 48 9.20 -4.50 8.91
N LEU A 49 9.25 -5.08 10.12
CA LEU A 49 10.01 -4.55 11.25
C LEU A 49 10.70 -5.69 12.02
N LYS A 50 11.89 -5.40 12.57
CA LYS A 50 12.57 -6.24 13.57
C LYS A 50 12.39 -5.57 14.92
N VAL A 51 11.79 -6.30 15.86
CA VAL A 51 11.65 -5.83 17.25
C VAL A 51 12.86 -6.31 18.00
N ASP A 52 13.57 -5.37 18.62
CA ASP A 52 14.57 -5.72 19.62
C ASP A 52 13.83 -6.05 20.93
N THR A 53 13.78 -7.33 21.26
CA THR A 53 13.09 -7.82 22.46
C THR A 53 13.84 -7.50 23.75
N SER A 54 15.13 -7.15 23.68
CA SER A 54 15.90 -6.75 24.87
C SER A 54 15.42 -5.43 25.48
N LEU A 55 14.63 -4.64 24.73
CA LEU A 55 14.04 -3.39 25.19
C LEU A 55 12.70 -3.59 25.93
N LEU A 56 12.22 -4.83 26.05
CA LEU A 56 10.99 -5.18 26.75
C LEU A 56 11.25 -5.68 28.19
N ASP A 57 12.52 -5.87 28.55
CA ASP A 57 13.01 -6.21 29.89
C ASP A 57 13.34 -4.94 30.70
#